data_AF-A0A6A0B587-F1
#
_entry.id   AF-A0A6A0B587-F1
#
_cell.length_a   1.000
_cell.length_b   1.000
_cell.length_c   1.000
_cell.angle_alpha   90.00
_cell.angle_beta   90.00
_cell.angle_gamma   90.00
#
_symmetry.space_group_name_H-M   'P 1'
#
loop_
_entity.id
_entity.type
_entity.pdbx_description
1 polymer ?
#
loop_
_entity_poly.entity_id
_entity_poly.type
_entity_poly.pdbx_seq_one_letter_code
_entity_poly.pdbx_strand_id
1 'polypeptide(L)' 'MSKFTDDIMKQVTNKAKNELNERLYDVECPHCKHKVKVPTGKSYCSNCSEEIDLTLDFDF' A
#
# COMPACT_ATOMS: atom_id res chain seq x y z
N MET A 1 12.27 31.83 -1.83
CA MET A 1 10.84 31.68 -1.47
C MET A 1 10.36 30.27 -1.81
N SER A 2 10.87 29.22 -1.14
CA SER A 2 10.63 27.84 -1.61
C SER A 2 10.39 26.80 -0.51
N LYS A 3 10.23 27.22 0.76
CA LYS A 3 9.98 26.27 1.87
C LYS A 3 8.51 25.89 2.02
N PHE A 4 7.59 26.77 1.62
CA PHE A 4 6.16 26.57 1.79
C PHE A 4 5.63 25.48 0.84
N THR A 5 6.09 25.48 -0.41
CA THR A 5 5.73 24.46 -1.41
C THR A 5 6.27 23.08 -1.04
N ASP A 6 7.49 23.02 -0.50
CA ASP A 6 8.13 21.77 -0.07
C ASP A 6 7.38 21.11 1.09
N ASP A 7 6.90 21.91 2.04
CA ASP A 7 6.12 21.43 3.18
C ASP A 7 4.74 20.91 2.76
N ILE A 8 4.06 21.63 1.86
CA ILE A 8 2.78 21.18 1.29
C ILE A 8 2.96 19.87 0.53
N MET A 9 4.00 19.76 -0.30
CA MET A 9 4.26 18.55 -1.08
C MET A 9 4.52 17.35 -0.15
N LYS A 10 5.31 17.51 0.91
CA LYS A 10 5.51 16.48 1.94
C LYS A 10 4.21 16.06 2.62
N GLN A 11 3.36 17.02 3.01
CA GLN A 11 2.08 16.71 3.65
C GLN A 11 1.13 15.95 2.71
N VAL A 12 1.06 16.35 1.43
CA VAL A 12 0.25 15.68 0.42
C VAL A 12 0.76 14.26 0.18
N THR A 13 2.08 14.08 0.01
CA THR A 13 2.68 12.74 -0.16
C THR A 13 2.44 11.84 1.04
N ASN A 14 2.54 12.36 2.27
CA ASN A 14 2.25 11.59 3.48
C ASN A 14 0.78 11.20 3.59
N LYS A 15 -0.15 12.11 3.26
CA LYS A 15 -1.58 11.79 3.23
C LYS A 15 -1.91 10.76 2.16
N ALA A 16 -1.37 10.92 0.96
CA ALA A 16 -1.53 9.95 -0.12
C ALA A 16 -0.98 8.59 0.30
N LYS A 17 0.21 8.52 0.90
CA LYS A 17 0.78 7.27 1.42
C LYS A 17 -0.13 6.63 2.48
N ASN A 18 -0.66 7.37 3.44
CA ASN A 18 -1.58 6.81 4.43
C ASN A 18 -2.85 6.27 3.79
N GLU A 19 -3.49 7.05 2.91
CA GLU A 19 -4.72 6.63 2.24
C GLU A 19 -4.49 5.39 1.37
N LEU A 20 -3.34 5.31 0.70
CA LEU A 20 -2.95 4.14 -0.08
C LEU A 20 -2.66 2.94 0.82
N ASN A 21 -2.08 3.13 2.01
CA ASN A 21 -1.88 2.03 2.96
C ASN A 21 -3.18 1.47 3.52
N GLU A 22 -4.16 2.33 3.79
CA GLU A 22 -5.46 1.93 4.31
C GLU A 22 -6.38 1.34 3.23
N ARG A 23 -6.05 1.54 1.95
CA ARG A 23 -6.84 1.03 0.83
C ARG A 23 -6.63 -0.47 0.67
N LEU A 24 -7.74 -1.21 0.56
CA LEU A 24 -7.71 -2.62 0.23
C LEU A 24 -7.50 -2.79 -1.28
N TYR A 25 -6.47 -3.54 -1.66
CA TYR A 25 -6.19 -3.88 -3.05
C TYR A 25 -6.63 -5.31 -3.33
N ASP A 26 -7.32 -5.50 -4.45
CA ASP A 26 -7.61 -6.83 -4.99
C ASP A 26 -6.32 -7.38 -5.61
N VAL A 27 -5.64 -8.25 -4.87
CA VAL A 27 -4.38 -8.85 -5.29
C VAL A 27 -4.58 -10.34 -5.42
N GLU A 28 -3.98 -10.91 -6.46
CA GLU A 28 -4.01 -12.34 -6.67
C GLU A 28 -2.85 -12.97 -5.90
N CYS A 29 -3.17 -13.82 -4.92
CA CYS A 29 -2.13 -14.47 -4.12
C CYS A 29 -1.32 -15.41 -5.02
N PRO A 30 0.02 -15.29 -5.11
CA PRO A 30 0.84 -16.08 -6.02
C PRO A 30 0.84 -17.58 -5.68
N HIS A 31 0.45 -17.95 -4.46
CA HIS A 31 0.46 -19.33 -4.00
C HIS A 31 -0.84 -20.08 -4.30
N CYS A 32 -2.00 -19.45 -4.05
CA CYS A 32 -3.30 -20.08 -4.23
C CYS A 32 -4.11 -19.53 -5.41
N LYS A 33 -3.60 -18.50 -6.11
CA LYS A 33 -4.28 -17.76 -7.18
C LYS A 33 -5.66 -17.21 -6.79
N HIS A 34 -5.90 -17.09 -5.49
CA HIS A 34 -7.13 -16.55 -4.97
C HIS A 34 -7.03 -15.03 -4.93
N LYS A 35 -8.11 -14.36 -5.36
CA LYS A 35 -8.21 -12.91 -5.22
C LYS A 35 -8.51 -12.59 -3.77
N VAL A 36 -7.58 -11.93 -3.12
CA VAL A 36 -7.72 -11.49 -1.74
C VAL A 36 -7.64 -9.98 -1.68
N LYS A 37 -8.43 -9.40 -0.79
CA LYS A 37 -8.43 -7.96 -0.53
C LYS A 37 -7.57 -7.70 0.68
N VAL A 38 -6.37 -7.20 0.45
CA VAL A 38 -5.41 -6.92 1.52
C VAL A 38 -4.90 -5.48 1.40
N PRO A 39 -4.63 -4.81 2.54
CA PRO A 39 -3.96 -3.51 2.54
C PRO A 39 -2.51 -3.65 2.09
N THR A 40 -1.87 -2.53 1.75
CA THR A 40 -0.44 -2.53 1.41
C THR A 40 0.41 -2.81 2.64
N GLY A 41 1.53 -3.51 2.44
CA GLY A 41 2.39 -4.03 3.50
C GLY A 41 2.17 -5.53 3.72
N LYS A 42 2.47 -5.99 4.94
CA LYS A 42 2.41 -7.39 5.33
C LYS A 42 0.98 -7.81 5.65
N SER A 43 0.41 -8.63 4.79
CA SER A 43 -0.93 -9.19 4.98
C SER A 43 -0.91 -10.70 4.81
N TYR A 44 -1.73 -11.41 5.58
CA TYR A 44 -1.86 -12.86 5.41
C TYR A 44 -2.99 -13.18 4.44
N CYS A 45 -2.73 -14.11 3.52
CA CYS A 45 -3.76 -14.63 2.64
C CYS A 45 -4.80 -15.40 3.47
N SER A 46 -6.08 -15.01 3.43
CA SER A 46 -7.14 -15.71 4.17
C SER A 46 -7.39 -17.16 3.71
N ASN A 47 -6.82 -17.58 2.57
CA ASN A 47 -7.05 -18.89 1.99
C ASN A 47 -5.88 -19.86 2.19
N CYS A 48 -4.63 -19.41 2.04
CA CYS A 48 -3.44 -20.25 2.25
C CYS A 48 -2.64 -19.92 3.52
N SER A 49 -3.02 -18.87 4.25
CA SER A 49 -2.29 -18.36 5.42
C SER A 49 -0.85 -17.95 5.14
N GLU A 50 -0.48 -17.76 3.88
CA GLU A 50 0.86 -17.28 3.50
C GLU A 50 0.95 -15.76 3.58
N GLU A 51 2.14 -15.29 3.93
CA GLU A 51 2.45 -13.87 4.01
C GLU A 51 2.54 -13.29 2.60
N ILE A 52 1.62 -12.37 2.30
CA ILE A 52 1.63 -11.52 1.13
C ILE A 52 2.23 -10.18 1.57
N ASP A 53 3.48 -9.94 1.17
CA ASP A 53 4.09 -8.63 1.33
C ASP A 53 3.78 -7.80 0.08
N LEU A 54 2.74 -6.98 0.18
CA LEU A 54 2.35 -6.06 -0.89
C LEU A 54 3.01 -4.71 -0.68
N THR A 55 4.31 -4.62 -0.96
CA THR A 55 5.02 -3.35 -0.93
C THR A 55 4.69 -2.55 -2.19
N LEU A 56 3.79 -1.58 -2.08
CA LEU A 56 3.68 -0.52 -3.09
C LEU A 56 4.87 0.42 -2.90
N ASP A 57 5.88 0.24 -3.76
CA ASP A 57 7.01 1.16 -3.84
C ASP A 57 6.53 2.46 -4.49
N PHE A 58 6.18 3.43 -3.64
CA PHE A 58 5.86 4.77 -4.11
C PHE A 58 7.16 5.54 -4.33
N ASP A 59 7.77 5.37 -5.50
CA ASP A 59 8.83 6.26 -6.00
C ASP A 59 8.18 7.62 -6.32
N PHE A 60 8.39 8.61 -5.43
CA PHE A 60 7.90 9.98 -5.54
C PHE A 60 9.06 10.93 -5.78
#